data_AF-A0A4Q3RHZ1-F1
#
_entry.id   AF-A0A4Q3RHZ1-F1
#
_cell.length_a   1.000
_cell.length_b   1.000
_cell.length_c   1.000
_cell.angle_alpha   90.00
_cell.angle_beta   90.00
_cell.angle_gamma   90.00
#
_symmetry.space_group_name_H-M   'P 1'
#
loop_
_entity.id
_entity.type
_entity.pdbx_description
1 polymer ?
#
loop_
_entity_poly.entity_id
_entity_poly.type
_entity_poly.pdbx_seq_one_letter_code
_entity_poly.pdbx_strand_id
1 'polypeptide(L)'
;MDFVDYYNILGVGKTATDEEIKKAYRKMARQFHPDLNPNNPEAHKKFQQINEANEVLSDPEKRKKYDQYGKDWKHAEQFEQARHQQ
;
A
#
# COMPACT_ATOMS: atom_id res chain seq x y z
N MET A 1 7.51 6.18 15.90
CA MET A 1 6.61 5.12 15.38
C MET A 1 6.22 5.59 13.99
N ASP A 2 6.91 5.08 12.97
CA ASP A 2 6.78 5.56 11.60
C ASP A 2 5.39 5.23 11.07
N PHE A 3 4.52 6.24 11.02
CA PHE A 3 3.22 6.13 10.38
C PHE A 3 3.46 5.90 8.88
N VAL A 4 3.03 4.74 8.39
CA VAL A 4 3.09 4.45 6.96
C VAL A 4 1.86 5.06 6.31
N ASP A 5 2.07 6.21 5.68
CA ASP A 5 1.04 6.92 4.93
C ASP A 5 0.91 6.32 3.52
N TYR A 6 -0.15 5.53 3.30
CA TYR A 6 -0.42 4.89 2.01
C TYR A 6 -0.71 5.89 0.90
N TYR A 7 -1.25 7.06 1.23
CA TYR A 7 -1.45 8.14 0.27
C TYR A 7 -0.10 8.70 -0.19
N ASN A 8 0.83 8.91 0.74
CA ASN A 8 2.19 9.34 0.39
C ASN A 8 2.97 8.27 -0.37
N ILE A 9 2.78 6.98 -0.07
CA ILE A 9 3.41 5.88 -0.82
C ILE A 9 2.97 5.90 -2.29
N LEU A 10 1.68 6.06 -2.55
CA LEU A 10 1.16 6.17 -3.92
C LEU A 10 1.40 7.57 -4.53
N GLY A 11 1.80 8.56 -3.72
CA GLY A 11 2.00 9.94 -4.15
C GLY A 11 0.68 10.65 -4.52
N VAL A 12 -0.41 10.30 -3.83
CA VAL A 12 -1.76 10.85 -4.04
C VAL A 12 -2.24 11.55 -2.78
N GLY A 13 -3.25 12.41 -2.90
CA GLY A 13 -3.88 13.06 -1.74
C GLY A 13 -4.89 12.13 -1.04
N LYS A 14 -5.23 12.44 0.22
CA LYS A 14 -6.32 11.73 0.95
C LYS A 14 -7.69 11.83 0.27
N THR A 15 -7.88 12.89 -0.52
CA THR A 15 -9.07 13.13 -1.34
C THR A 15 -9.03 12.43 -2.69
N ALA A 16 -7.99 11.63 -2.96
CA ALA A 16 -7.86 10.95 -4.24
C ALA A 16 -9.03 10.00 -4.48
N THR A 17 -9.52 10.02 -5.70
CA THR A 17 -10.55 9.10 -6.21
C THR A 17 -9.96 7.71 -6.43
N ASP A 18 -10.82 6.70 -6.51
CA ASP A 18 -10.41 5.32 -6.76
C ASP A 18 -9.65 5.17 -8.10
N GLU A 19 -10.02 5.99 -9.09
CA GLU A 19 -9.32 6.05 -10.38
C GLU A 19 -7.90 6.59 -10.25
N GLU A 20 -7.71 7.65 -9.45
CA GLU A 20 -6.39 8.23 -9.18
C GLU A 20 -5.50 7.27 -8.40
N ILE A 21 -6.06 6.57 -7.41
CA ILE A 21 -5.36 5.52 -6.64
C ILE A 21 -4.91 4.40 -7.57
N LYS A 22 -5.81 3.86 -8.41
CA LYS A 22 -5.47 2.81 -9.38
C LYS A 22 -4.43 3.28 -10.39
N LYS A 23 -4.51 4.53 -10.85
CA LYS A 23 -3.55 5.11 -11.81
C LYS A 23 -2.17 5.29 -11.16
N ALA A 24 -2.11 5.80 -9.94
CA ALA A 24 -0.89 5.97 -9.17
C ALA A 24 -0.23 4.62 -8.86
N TYR A 25 -1.01 3.64 -8.40
CA TYR A 25 -0.56 2.27 -8.21
C TYR A 25 0.11 1.71 -9.47
N ARG A 26 -0.57 1.74 -10.62
CA ARG A 26 0.00 1.22 -11.88
C ARG A 26 1.32 1.91 -12.26
N LYS A 27 1.43 3.22 -12.04
CA LYS A 27 2.64 3.98 -12.32
C LYS A 27 3.79 3.55 -11.40
N MET A 28 3.54 3.49 -10.10
CA MET A 28 4.54 3.14 -9.09
C MET A 28 4.93 1.66 -9.16
N ALA A 29 3.97 0.76 -9.36
CA ALA A 29 4.19 -0.66 -9.54
C ALA A 29 5.10 -0.95 -10.74
N ARG A 30 4.91 -0.23 -11.86
CA ARG A 30 5.82 -0.33 -13.01
C ARG A 30 7.20 0.24 -12.68
N GLN A 31 7.28 1.38 -12.01
CA GLN A 31 8.56 2.01 -11.66
C GLN A 31 9.42 1.13 -10.73
N PHE A 32 8.79 0.45 -9.77
CA PHE A 32 9.47 -0.38 -8.77
C PHE A 32 9.33 -1.89 -9.03
N HIS A 33 8.87 -2.28 -10.23
CA HIS A 33 8.64 -3.69 -10.57
C HIS A 33 9.94 -4.50 -10.44
N PRO A 34 9.90 -5.73 -9.87
CA PRO A 34 11.09 -6.57 -9.73
C PRO A 34 11.78 -6.86 -11.07
N ASP A 35 11.03 -7.09 -12.16
CA ASP A 35 11.64 -7.30 -13.50
C ASP A 35 12.46 -6.10 -13.99
N LEU A 36 12.07 -4.88 -13.64
CA LEU A 36 12.79 -3.67 -14.02
C LEU A 36 13.87 -3.30 -13.00
N ASN A 37 13.81 -3.87 -11.80
CA ASN A 37 14.69 -3.59 -10.68
C ASN A 37 15.22 -4.88 -10.00
N PRO A 38 15.79 -5.85 -10.75
CA PRO A 38 16.04 -7.20 -10.24
C PRO A 38 17.07 -7.25 -9.11
N ASN A 39 17.96 -6.26 -9.04
CA ASN A 39 19.05 -6.18 -8.06
C ASN A 39 18.84 -5.05 -7.03
N ASN A 40 17.64 -4.47 -6.95
CA ASN A 40 17.37 -3.35 -6.05
C ASN A 40 16.46 -3.78 -4.89
N PRO A 41 17.02 -4.08 -3.71
CA PRO A 41 16.23 -4.47 -2.54
C PRO A 41 15.31 -3.34 -2.04
N GLU A 42 15.68 -2.08 -2.24
CA GLU A 42 14.80 -0.96 -1.91
C GLU A 42 13.59 -0.88 -2.84
N ALA A 43 13.76 -1.19 -4.14
CA ALA A 43 12.65 -1.27 -5.07
C ALA A 43 11.68 -2.39 -4.67
N HIS A 44 12.20 -3.53 -4.24
CA HIS A 44 11.37 -4.63 -3.72
C HIS A 44 10.55 -4.21 -2.50
N LYS A 45 11.19 -3.56 -1.51
CA LYS A 45 10.51 -3.05 -0.32
C LYS A 45 9.44 -2.02 -0.68
N LYS A 46 9.74 -1.08 -1.59
CA LYS A 46 8.77 -0.09 -2.07
C LYS A 46 7.62 -0.76 -2.81
N PHE A 47 7.89 -1.75 -3.64
CA PHE A 47 6.86 -2.49 -4.37
C PHE A 47 5.88 -3.19 -3.43
N GLN A 48 6.37 -3.81 -2.35
CA GLN A 48 5.52 -4.38 -1.30
C GLN A 48 4.63 -3.31 -0.65
N GLN A 49 5.21 -2.16 -0.29
CA GLN A 49 4.45 -1.04 0.29
C GLN A 49 3.41 -0.47 -0.69
N ILE A 50 3.71 -0.41 -1.98
CA ILE A 50 2.79 0.05 -3.03
C ILE A 50 1.61 -0.92 -3.19
N ASN A 51 1.87 -2.23 -3.15
CA ASN A 51 0.81 -3.24 -3.20
C ASN A 51 -0.11 -3.14 -1.98
N GLU A 52 0.46 -3.06 -0.79
CA GLU A 52 -0.28 -2.88 0.48
C GLU A 52 -1.14 -1.60 0.45
N ALA A 53 -0.54 -0.48 0.03
CA ALA A 53 -1.25 0.79 -0.12
C ALA A 53 -2.44 0.68 -1.09
N ASN A 54 -2.27 0.01 -2.23
CA ASN A 54 -3.36 -0.19 -3.18
C ASN A 54 -4.43 -1.12 -2.63
N GLU A 55 -4.08 -2.20 -1.92
CA GLU A 55 -5.06 -3.11 -1.33
C GLU A 55 -5.96 -2.41 -0.30
N VAL A 56 -5.37 -1.54 0.53
CA VAL A 56 -6.11 -0.79 1.55
C VAL A 56 -6.90 0.37 0.96
N LEU A 57 -6.30 1.14 0.03
CA LEU A 57 -6.93 2.35 -0.49
C LEU A 57 -7.93 2.10 -1.62
N SER A 58 -7.82 0.98 -2.34
CA SER A 58 -8.76 0.63 -3.42
C SER A 58 -10.04 -0.04 -2.93
N ASP A 59 -10.04 -0.55 -1.69
CA ASP A 59 -11.22 -1.10 -1.03
C ASP A 59 -11.86 -0.02 -0.14
N PRO A 60 -13.11 0.40 -0.40
CA PRO A 60 -13.77 1.46 0.36
C PRO A 60 -13.91 1.15 1.86
N GLU A 61 -14.10 -0.11 2.23
CA GLU A 61 -14.23 -0.53 3.64
C GLU A 61 -12.88 -0.52 4.34
N LYS A 62 -11.82 -1.05 3.70
CA LYS A 62 -10.45 -0.98 4.24
C LYS A 62 -9.96 0.46 4.32
N ARG A 63 -10.22 1.26 3.29
CA ARG A 63 -9.89 2.70 3.27
C ARG A 63 -10.58 3.44 4.39
N LYS A 64 -11.87 3.20 4.61
CA LYS A 64 -12.60 3.83 5.72
C LYS A 64 -12.00 3.48 7.08
N LYS A 65 -11.63 2.22 7.28
CA LYS A 65 -10.97 1.79 8.52
C LYS A 65 -9.56 2.37 8.63
N TYR A 66 -8.80 2.44 7.55
CA TYR A 66 -7.50 3.09 7.51
C TYR A 66 -7.60 4.59 7.82
N ASP A 67 -8.59 5.29 7.29
CA ASP A 67 -8.85 6.70 7.60
C ASP A 67 -9.28 6.90 9.06
N GLN A 68 -9.99 5.92 9.64
CA GLN A 68 -10.47 5.96 11.02
C GLN A 68 -9.39 5.59 12.06
N TYR A 69 -8.56 4.57 11.78
CA TYR A 69 -7.57 4.03 12.72
C TYR A 69 -6.13 4.46 12.40
N GLY A 70 -5.89 5.01 11.20
CA GLY A 70 -4.60 5.53 10.76
C GLY A 70 -3.45 4.56 11.00
N LYS A 71 -2.52 4.96 11.87
CA LYS A 71 -1.29 4.24 12.22
C LYS A 71 -1.51 2.86 12.82
N ASP A 72 -2.68 2.59 13.38
CA ASP A 72 -2.97 1.34 14.06
C ASP A 72 -3.53 0.26 13.12
N TRP A 73 -3.80 0.60 11.84
CA TRP A 73 -4.29 -0.34 10.82
C TRP A 73 -3.34 -1.53 10.57
N LYS A 74 -2.02 -1.31 10.61
CA LYS A 74 -1.02 -2.38 10.38
C LYS A 74 -1.02 -3.49 11.44
N HIS A 75 -1.47 -3.21 12.66
CA HIS A 75 -1.60 -4.26 13.68
C HIS A 75 -2.73 -5.25 13.36
N ALA A 76 -3.65 -4.90 12.46
CA ALA A 76 -4.70 -5.80 12.00
C ALA A 76 -4.19 -6.82 10.94
N GLU A 77 -3.28 -6.43 10.04
CA GLU A 77 -2.79 -7.30 8.96
C GLU A 77 -1.75 -8.34 9.41
N GLN A 78 -0.92 -8.04 10.42
CA GLN A 78 0.01 -9.03 10.99
C GLN A 78 -0.71 -10.25 11.59
N PHE A 79 -1.98 -10.10 11.99
CA PHE A 79 -2.82 -11.20 12.46
C PHE A 79 -3.41 -12.06 11.32
N GLU A 80 -3.57 -11.52 10.10
CA GLU A 80 -4.13 -12.27 8.97
C GLU A 80 -3.06 -13.04 8.18
N GLN A 81 -1.86 -12.47 8.00
CA GLN A 81 -0.75 -13.20 7.36
C GLN A 81 -0.26 -14.39 8.19
N ALA A 82 -0.43 -14.34 9.52
CA ALA A 82 -0.18 -15.47 10.42
C ALA A 82 -1.25 -16.58 10.32
N ARG A 83 -2.45 -16.28 9.79
CA ARG A 83 -3.53 -17.25 9.57
C ARG A 83 -3.44 -17.96 8.22
N HIS A 84 -2.77 -17.37 7.23
CA HIS A 84 -2.57 -17.99 5.91
C HIS A 84 -1.37 -18.95 5.82
N GLN A 85 -0.62 -19.13 6.92
CA GLN A 85 0.50 -20.08 7.02
C GLN A 85 0.20 -21.31 7.91
N GLN A 86 -1.08 -21.56 8.25
CA GLN A 86 -1.53 -22.81 8.89
C GLN A 86 -2.39 -23.64 7.94
#